data_AF-A0A7X6SK05-F1
#
_entry.id   AF-A0A7X6SK05-F1
#
_cell.length_a   1.000
_cell.length_b   1.000
_cell.length_c   1.000
_cell.angle_alpha   90.00
_cell.angle_beta   90.00
_cell.angle_gamma   90.00
#
_symmetry.space_group_name_H-M   'P 1'
#
loop_
_entity.id
_entity.type
_entity.pdbx_description
1 polymer ?
#
loop_
_entity_poly.entity_id
_entity_poly.type
_entity_poly.pdbx_seq_one_letter_code
_entity_poly.pdbx_strand_id
1 'polypeptide(L)' 'MVAACIDRGIDKIWLFQGIGAAGAVSDEAIRACEAAGVEVVPGACPLMFLEPVGWFHRLHRSARKLRHGIEVSGEPVP' A
#
# COMPACT_ATOMS: atom_id res chain seq x y z
N MET A 1 -0.23 12.67 -7.71
CA MET A 1 -1.44 11.88 -7.39
C MET A 1 -1.84 12.03 -5.92
N VAL A 2 -0.95 11.81 -4.96
CA VAL A 2 -1.24 11.95 -3.51
C VAL A 2 -1.87 13.30 -3.13
N ALA A 3 -1.25 14.42 -3.54
CA ALA A 3 -1.80 15.76 -3.25
C ALA A 3 -3.24 15.94 -3.73
N ALA A 4 -3.56 15.49 -4.94
CA ALA A 4 -4.91 15.60 -5.49
C ALA A 4 -5.96 14.76 -4.75
N CYS A 5 -5.55 13.66 -4.11
CA CYS A 5 -6.39 12.86 -3.22
C CYS A 5 -6.62 13.58 -1.90
N ILE A 6 -5.57 14.13 -1.30
CA ILE A 6 -5.65 14.94 -0.07
C ILE A 6 -6.58 16.14 -0.27
N ASP A 7 -6.41 16.89 -1.35
CA ASP A 7 -7.26 18.05 -1.68
C ASP A 7 -8.74 17.69 -1.85
N ARG A 8 -9.04 16.43 -2.16
CA ARG A 8 -10.40 15.89 -2.31
C ARG A 8 -10.95 15.28 -1.01
N GLY A 9 -10.21 15.32 0.08
CA GLY A 9 -10.59 14.73 1.35
C GLY A 9 -10.54 13.20 1.37
N ILE A 10 -9.73 12.58 0.50
CA ILE A 10 -9.49 11.13 0.57
C ILE A 10 -8.57 10.85 1.76
N ASP A 11 -9.08 10.08 2.70
CA ASP A 11 -8.45 9.75 3.98
C ASP A 11 -7.64 8.44 3.95
N LYS A 12 -7.78 7.63 2.88
CA LYS A 12 -7.05 6.38 2.68
C LYS A 12 -6.43 6.29 1.29
N ILE A 13 -5.12 6.08 1.21
CA ILE A 13 -4.38 5.99 -0.05
C ILE A 13 -3.59 4.69 -0.14
N TRP A 14 -3.73 4.01 -1.27
CA TRP A 14 -2.94 2.82 -1.61
C TRP A 14 -1.88 3.16 -2.64
N LEU A 15 -0.60 3.02 -2.28
CA LEU A 15 0.52 3.24 -3.20
C LEU A 15 0.96 1.91 -3.80
N PHE A 16 0.37 1.52 -4.92
CA PHE A 16 0.65 0.21 -5.54
C PHE A 16 2.08 0.13 -6.12
N GLN A 17 2.76 -0.99 -5.86
CA GLN A 17 4.01 -1.35 -6.53
C GLN A 17 3.93 -2.78 -7.10
N GLY A 18 4.15 -2.89 -8.41
CA GLY A 18 4.20 -4.16 -9.14
C GLY A 18 5.61 -4.78 -9.16
N ILE A 19 5.69 -6.04 -9.58
CA ILE A 19 6.97 -6.75 -9.74
C ILE A 19 7.77 -6.11 -10.89
N GLY A 20 9.02 -5.74 -10.64
CA GLY A 20 9.93 -5.21 -11.67
C GLY A 20 9.78 -3.72 -11.99
N ALA A 21 8.96 -2.97 -11.24
CA ALA A 21 8.81 -1.53 -11.41
C ALA A 21 8.87 -0.78 -10.06
N ALA A 22 9.21 0.52 -10.12
CA ALA A 22 9.21 1.39 -8.95
C ALA A 22 7.80 1.59 -8.35
N GLY A 23 6.74 1.51 -9.18
CA GLY A 23 5.36 1.69 -8.72
C GLY A 23 5.05 3.14 -8.32
N ALA A 24 4.02 3.32 -7.49
CA ALA A 24 3.60 4.60 -6.92
C ALA A 24 4.23 4.89 -5.55
N VAL A 25 5.13 4.03 -5.07
CA VAL A 25 5.77 4.15 -3.76
C VAL A 25 7.00 5.04 -3.87
N SER A 26 7.05 6.07 -3.04
CA SER A 26 8.26 6.85 -2.77
C SER A 26 8.19 7.39 -1.35
N ASP A 27 9.34 7.66 -0.73
CA ASP A 27 9.36 8.24 0.61
C ASP A 27 8.64 9.59 0.66
N GLU A 28 8.67 10.36 -0.43
CA GLU A 28 7.92 11.60 -0.58
C GLU A 28 6.41 11.35 -0.54
N ALA A 29 5.91 10.35 -1.27
CA ALA A 29 4.50 10.01 -1.30
C ALA A 29 4.00 9.51 0.07
N ILE A 30 4.81 8.72 0.77
CA ILE A 30 4.51 8.24 2.12
C ILE A 30 4.45 9.41 3.10
N ARG A 31 5.50 10.24 3.16
CA ARG A 31 5.55 11.42 4.05
C ARG A 31 4.41 12.40 3.79
N ALA A 32 4.01 12.58 2.52
CA ALA A 32 2.89 13.46 2.18
C ALA A 32 1.56 12.92 2.74
N CYS A 33 1.35 11.60 2.75
CA CYS A 33 0.16 11.01 3.37
C CYS A 33 0.21 11.16 4.89
N GLU A 34 1.33 10.82 5.52
CA GLU A 34 1.53 10.90 6.97
C GLU A 34 1.34 12.33 7.50
N ALA A 35 1.94 13.32 6.84
CA ALA A 35 1.82 14.73 7.21
C ALA A 35 0.38 15.26 7.08
N ALA A 36 -0.40 14.68 6.17
CA ALA A 36 -1.82 15.02 5.98
C ALA A 36 -2.76 14.20 6.86
N GLY A 37 -2.24 13.29 7.71
CA GLY A 37 -3.07 12.39 8.52
C GLY A 37 -3.85 11.36 7.71
N VAL A 38 -3.40 11.05 6.49
CA VAL A 38 -4.01 10.08 5.58
C VAL A 38 -3.41 8.70 5.84
N GLU A 39 -4.28 7.70 6.01
CA GLU A 39 -3.89 6.30 6.15
C GLU A 39 -3.28 5.81 4.83
N VAL A 40 -2.07 5.25 4.87
CA VAL A 40 -1.34 4.86 3.66
C VAL A 40 -0.96 3.39 3.66
N VAL A 41 -1.23 2.71 2.54
CA VAL A 41 -0.77 1.32 2.28
C VAL A 41 0.35 1.34 1.24
N PRO A 42 1.64 1.34 1.66
CA PRO A 42 2.77 1.37 0.74
C PRO A 42 3.05 0.00 0.11
N GLY A 43 3.11 -0.03 -1.22
CA GLY A 43 3.70 -1.10 -2.02
C GLY A 43 2.95 -2.41 -2.05
N ALA A 44 1.85 -2.56 -1.31
CA ALA A 44 1.05 -3.80 -1.33
C ALA A 44 0.38 -3.99 -2.70
N CYS A 45 0.21 -5.23 -3.16
CA CYS A 45 -0.63 -5.53 -4.32
C CYS A 45 -2.10 -5.68 -3.89
N PRO A 46 -3.07 -4.91 -4.44
CA PRO A 46 -4.48 -5.01 -4.05
C PRO A 46 -5.08 -6.40 -4.21
N LEU A 47 -4.63 -7.16 -5.22
CA LEU A 47 -5.11 -8.52 -5.49
C LEU A 47 -4.77 -9.54 -4.38
N MET A 48 -3.92 -9.17 -3.42
CA MET A 48 -3.71 -9.96 -2.20
C MET A 48 -4.94 -9.93 -1.26
N PHE A 49 -5.87 -9.01 -1.47
CA PHE A 49 -6.99 -8.73 -0.56
C PHE A 49 -8.36 -8.72 -1.26
N LEU A 50 -8.42 -8.33 -2.54
CA LEU A 50 -9.67 -8.28 -3.28
C LEU A 50 -10.19 -9.68 -3.60
N GLU A 51 -11.45 -9.95 -3.23
CA GLU A 51 -12.09 -11.22 -3.51
C GLU A 51 -12.64 -11.30 -4.95
N PRO A 52 -12.54 -12.46 -5.62
CA PRO A 52 -11.90 -13.69 -5.16
C PRO A 52 -10.36 -13.63 -5.22
N VAL A 53 -9.69 -14.07 -4.15
CA VAL A 53 -8.22 -14.07 -4.07
C VAL A 53 -7.64 -15.34 -4.71
N GLY A 54 -7.03 -15.20 -5.89
CA GLY A 54 -6.33 -16.30 -6.57
C GLY A 54 -5.19 -16.88 -5.74
N TRP A 55 -4.91 -18.18 -5.89
CA TRP A 55 -3.95 -18.91 -5.05
C TRP A 55 -2.55 -18.28 -5.02
N PHE A 56 -2.05 -17.79 -6.16
CA PHE A 56 -0.79 -17.07 -6.25
C PHE A 56 -0.78 -15.81 -5.36
N HIS A 57 -1.88 -15.07 -5.32
CA HIS A 57 -2.01 -13.86 -4.50
C HIS A 57 -2.13 -14.18 -3.00
N ARG A 58 -2.69 -15.34 -2.64
CA ARG A 58 -2.67 -15.84 -1.26
C ARG A 58 -1.23 -16.14 -0.81
N LEU A 59 -0.46 -16.86 -1.63
CA LEU A 59 0.95 -17.15 -1.34
C LEU A 59 1.80 -15.88 -1.27
N HIS A 60 1.61 -14.97 -2.23
CA HIS A 60 2.28 -13.67 -2.26
C HIS A 60 2.01 -12.86 -0.99
N ARG A 61 0.74 -12.80 -0.53
CA ARG A 61 0.38 -12.16 0.74
C ARG A 61 1.11 -12.77 1.93
N SER A 62 1.09 -14.09 2.05
CA SER A 62 1.74 -14.80 3.15
C SER A 62 3.26 -14.58 3.16
N ALA A 63 3.91 -14.63 1.99
CA ALA A 63 5.34 -14.39 1.87
C ALA A 63 5.73 -12.96 2.26
N ARG A 64 4.93 -11.96 1.88
CA ARG A 64 5.17 -10.57 2.25
C ARG A 64 4.92 -10.29 3.73
N LYS A 65 3.87 -10.87 4.32
CA LYS A 65 3.61 -10.79 5.76
C LYS A 65 4.78 -11.31 6.59
N LEU A 66 5.32 -12.47 6.23
CA LEU A 66 6.45 -13.10 6.94
C LEU A 66 7.71 -12.22 6.94
N ARG A 67 7.83 -11.31 5.99
CA ARG A 67 8.97 -10.39 5.83
C ARG A 67 8.67 -8.99 6.38
N HIS A 68 7.52 -8.79 7.02
CA HIS A 68 6.98 -7.48 7.40
C HIS A 68 6.85 -6.49 6.22
N GLY A 69 6.74 -7.02 4.99
CA GLY A 69 6.66 -6.19 3.78
C GLY A 69 5.25 -5.72 3.43
N ILE A 70 4.32 -5.71 4.39
CA ILE A 70 2.98 -5.14 4.25
C ILE A 70 2.73 -4.29 5.49
N GLU A 71 2.52 -3.00 5.28
CA GLU A 71 2.36 -2.02 6.34
C GLU A 71 1.14 -1.13 6.05
N VAL A 72 0.57 -0.55 7.10
CA VAL A 72 -0.41 0.53 7.05
C VAL A 72 0.13 1.65 7.93
N SER A 73 0.40 2.81 7.36
CA SER A 73 0.93 3.97 8.09
C SER A 73 2.15 3.63 8.97
N GLY A 74 3.04 2.78 8.46
CA GLY A 74 4.26 2.32 9.16
C GLY A 74 4.06 1.16 10.14
N GLU A 75 2.82 0.70 10.37
CA GLU A 75 2.54 -0.46 11.22
C GLU A 75 2.38 -1.74 10.39
N PRO A 76 3.07 -2.85 10.73
CA PRO A 76 2.92 -4.12 10.01
C PRO A 76 1.48 -4.63 10.07
N VAL A 77 0.97 -5.13 8.93
CA VAL A 77 -0.37 -5.74 8.89
C VAL A 77 -0.36 -7.09 9.63
N PRO A 78 -1.23 -7.30 10.63
CA PRO A 78 -1.38 -8.60 11.31
C PRO A 78 -1.85 -9.68 10.33
#